data_AF-A0A8T6NW08-F1
#
_entry.id   AF-A0A8T6NW08-F1
#
_cell.length_a   1.000
_cell.length_b   1.000
_cell.length_c   1.000
_cell.angle_alpha   90.00
_cell.angle_beta   90.00
_cell.angle_gamma   90.00
#
_symmetry.space_group_name_H-M   'P 1'
#
loop_
_entity.id
_entity.type
_entity.pdbx_description
1 polymer ?
#
loop_
_entity_poly.entity_id
_entity_poly.type
_entity_poly.pdbx_seq_one_letter_code
_entity_poly.pdbx_strand_id
1 'polypeptide(L)'
;LEPGLLAIGVLPMDDEQRAAVEADLRERIDLADVPAPSAPAYCEVAQASLRAAFEAVSLQVFIAAPTDPIDAIRARNWAIANGVPIEPGVGCPEEVLTDAGEEDETIFPIEASAIYEVTSPEPGDTIYGPTPIIGTARWDPERVWYYKLEISQGTIANEWITFGETHEAQVSDGVLEILNADALPPGPYTIRLVLVRRDGNFLQPILIPVTISDVPIEEDDGSP
;
A
#
# COMPACT_ATOMS: atom_id res chain seq x y z
N LEU A 1 -13.18 -25.24 -1.62
CA LEU A 1 -14.24 -24.93 -0.63
C LEU A 1 -15.48 -25.70 -1.04
N GLU A 2 -16.17 -26.30 -0.08
CA GLU A 2 -17.47 -26.96 -0.31
C GLU A 2 -18.54 -25.91 -0.68
N PRO A 3 -19.62 -26.29 -1.38
CA PRO A 3 -20.73 -25.38 -1.64
C PRO A 3 -21.28 -24.81 -0.32
N GLY A 4 -21.28 -23.48 -0.17
CA GLY A 4 -21.79 -22.80 1.03
C GLY A 4 -20.74 -22.42 2.08
N LEU A 5 -19.45 -22.64 1.83
CA LEU A 5 -18.35 -22.10 2.65
C LEU A 5 -17.51 -21.09 1.87
N LEU A 6 -17.16 -19.99 2.53
CA LEU A 6 -16.40 -18.87 1.97
C LEU A 6 -15.16 -18.58 2.80
N ALA A 7 -14.03 -18.35 2.15
CA ALA A 7 -12.84 -17.80 2.81
C ALA A 7 -12.82 -16.29 2.56
N ILE A 8 -12.95 -15.50 3.63
CA ILE A 8 -13.10 -14.05 3.57
C ILE A 8 -12.02 -13.42 4.44
N GLY A 9 -11.33 -12.40 3.92
CA GLY A 9 -10.43 -11.58 4.71
C GLY A 9 -11.25 -10.62 5.56
N VAL A 10 -11.02 -10.63 6.87
CA VAL A 10 -11.83 -9.88 7.83
C VAL A 10 -10.97 -9.16 8.86
N LEU A 11 -11.53 -8.08 9.41
CA LEU A 11 -10.98 -7.37 10.58
C LEU A 11 -11.97 -7.42 11.74
N PRO A 12 -11.49 -7.58 12.99
CA PRO A 12 -12.36 -7.52 14.16
C PRO A 12 -12.89 -6.09 14.33
N MET A 13 -14.14 -5.96 14.78
CA MET A 13 -14.72 -4.67 15.15
C MET A 13 -14.87 -4.56 16.66
N ASP A 14 -14.54 -3.40 17.21
CA ASP A 14 -14.82 -3.08 18.61
C ASP A 14 -16.30 -2.75 18.85
N ASP A 15 -16.69 -2.52 20.11
CA ASP A 15 -18.08 -2.28 20.47
C ASP A 15 -18.63 -0.95 19.93
N GLU A 16 -17.78 0.07 19.73
CA GLU A 16 -18.16 1.36 19.18
C GLU A 16 -18.45 1.26 17.68
N GLN A 17 -17.52 0.64 16.94
CA GLN A 17 -17.65 0.34 15.51
C GLN A 17 -18.88 -0.53 15.25
N ARG A 18 -19.12 -1.54 16.09
CA ARG A 18 -20.32 -2.39 15.99
C ARG A 18 -21.59 -1.60 16.23
N ALA A 19 -21.63 -0.70 17.22
CA ALA A 19 -22.79 0.14 17.47
C ALA A 19 -23.07 1.09 16.28
N ALA A 20 -22.03 1.66 15.68
CA ALA A 20 -22.15 2.53 14.51
C ALA A 20 -22.69 1.77 13.28
N VAL A 21 -22.14 0.59 12.99
CA VAL A 21 -22.62 -0.27 11.90
C VAL A 21 -24.06 -0.72 12.14
N GLU A 22 -24.42 -1.08 13.37
CA GLU A 22 -25.79 -1.46 13.70
C GLU A 22 -26.78 -0.31 13.48
N ALA A 23 -26.39 0.92 13.82
CA ALA A 23 -27.19 2.11 13.60
C ALA A 23 -27.40 2.39 12.10
N ASP A 24 -26.34 2.37 11.29
CA ASP A 24 -26.40 2.53 9.83
C ASP A 24 -27.30 1.47 9.18
N LEU A 25 -27.12 0.21 9.56
CA LEU A 25 -27.92 -0.88 9.02
C LEU A 25 -29.40 -0.74 9.36
N ARG A 26 -29.74 -0.28 10.57
CA ARG A 26 -31.13 -0.02 10.98
C ARG A 26 -31.76 1.15 10.24
N GLU A 27 -30.98 2.19 9.94
CA GLU A 27 -31.47 3.31 9.15
C GLU A 27 -31.74 2.90 7.69
N ARG A 28 -30.84 2.09 7.11
CA ARG A 28 -30.93 1.65 5.73
C ARG A 28 -31.95 0.53 5.50
N ILE A 29 -32.17 -0.31 6.51
CA ILE A 29 -33.02 -1.50 6.45
C ILE A 29 -34.15 -1.35 7.47
N ASP A 30 -35.08 -0.45 7.16
CA ASP A 30 -36.34 -0.28 7.90
C ASP A 30 -37.49 -0.89 7.10
N LEU A 31 -37.62 -2.22 7.18
CA LEU A 31 -38.65 -3.00 6.51
C LEU A 31 -39.61 -3.61 7.53
N ALA A 32 -40.92 -3.42 7.31
CA ALA A 32 -41.95 -4.08 8.10
C ALA A 32 -41.80 -5.61 8.02
N ASP A 33 -41.97 -6.29 9.16
CA ASP A 33 -41.86 -7.76 9.30
C ASP A 33 -40.47 -8.37 9.03
N VAL A 34 -39.43 -7.54 8.97
CA VAL A 34 -38.01 -7.96 8.95
C VAL A 34 -37.37 -7.58 10.28
N PRO A 35 -36.69 -8.50 10.98
CA PRO A 35 -35.99 -8.16 12.21
C PRO A 35 -34.87 -7.17 11.91
N ALA A 36 -34.68 -6.19 12.79
CA ALA A 36 -33.58 -5.25 12.68
C ALA A 36 -32.24 -6.01 12.60
N PRO A 37 -31.35 -5.64 11.68
CA PRO A 37 -30.04 -6.29 11.55
C PRO A 37 -29.17 -6.06 12.80
N SER A 38 -28.49 -7.11 13.25
CA SER A 38 -27.45 -7.04 14.30
C SER A 38 -26.08 -6.82 13.68
N ALA A 39 -25.21 -6.08 14.36
CA ALA A 39 -23.83 -5.89 13.92
C ALA A 39 -22.97 -7.15 14.15
N PRO A 40 -22.24 -7.64 13.12
CA PRO A 40 -21.33 -8.77 13.25
C PRO A 40 -20.11 -8.42 14.12
N ALA A 41 -19.32 -9.43 14.49
CA ALA A 41 -18.06 -9.23 15.22
C ALA A 41 -16.89 -8.84 14.32
N TYR A 42 -17.04 -9.05 13.00
CA TYR A 42 -16.03 -8.81 12.00
C TYR A 42 -16.63 -8.04 10.83
N CYS A 43 -15.83 -7.25 10.14
CA CYS A 43 -16.17 -6.64 8.86
C CYS A 43 -15.37 -7.30 7.73
N GLU A 44 -15.89 -7.26 6.50
CA GLU A 44 -15.26 -7.82 5.31
C GLU A 44 -14.32 -6.82 4.65
N VAL A 45 -13.09 -7.26 4.38
CA VAL A 45 -12.10 -6.47 3.65
C VAL A 45 -12.28 -6.72 2.15
N ALA A 46 -12.47 -5.64 1.39
CA ALA A 46 -12.58 -5.74 -0.07
C ALA A 46 -11.30 -6.31 -0.69
N GLN A 47 -11.41 -7.09 -1.76
CA GLN A 47 -10.24 -7.71 -2.40
C GLN A 47 -9.19 -6.73 -2.89
N ALA A 48 -9.57 -5.50 -3.24
CA ALA A 48 -8.63 -4.44 -3.60
C ALA A 48 -7.79 -4.01 -2.39
N SER A 49 -8.41 -3.88 -1.22
CA SER A 49 -7.76 -3.51 0.05
C SER A 49 -6.94 -4.65 0.65
N LEU A 50 -7.29 -5.91 0.33
CA LEU A 50 -6.48 -7.07 0.70
C LEU A 50 -5.08 -7.04 0.11
N ARG A 51 -4.79 -6.25 -0.93
CA ARG A 51 -3.43 -6.13 -1.49
C ARG A 51 -2.54 -5.12 -0.75
N ALA A 52 -3.12 -4.29 0.10
CA ALA A 52 -2.42 -3.25 0.87
C ALA A 52 -2.36 -3.58 2.38
N ALA A 53 -3.29 -4.38 2.90
CA ALA A 53 -3.39 -4.67 4.33
C ALA A 53 -2.78 -6.04 4.66
N PHE A 54 -1.62 -6.09 5.33
CA PHE A 54 -0.91 -7.38 5.50
C PHE A 54 -0.26 -7.67 6.85
N GLU A 55 -0.88 -7.26 7.96
CA GLU A 55 -0.64 -7.97 9.23
C GLU A 55 -1.92 -8.16 10.08
N ALA A 56 -2.80 -7.17 10.13
CA ALA A 56 -4.03 -7.23 10.93
C ALA A 56 -5.18 -8.05 10.28
N VAL A 57 -5.16 -8.25 8.96
CA VAL A 57 -6.23 -8.96 8.26
C VAL A 57 -6.14 -10.48 8.48
N SER A 58 -7.22 -11.06 8.98
CA SER A 58 -7.32 -12.51 9.16
C SER A 58 -8.15 -13.14 8.04
N LEU A 59 -7.61 -14.16 7.36
CA LEU A 59 -8.38 -14.99 6.44
C LEU A 59 -9.14 -16.07 7.23
N GLN A 60 -10.47 -15.96 7.30
CA GLN A 60 -11.32 -16.89 8.05
C GLN A 60 -12.34 -17.58 7.14
N VAL A 61 -12.86 -18.72 7.60
CA VAL A 61 -13.88 -19.50 6.89
C VAL A 61 -15.25 -19.23 7.50
N PHE A 62 -16.20 -18.87 6.66
CA PHE A 62 -17.58 -18.55 7.01
C PHE A 62 -18.57 -19.39 6.21
N ILE A 63 -19.77 -19.56 6.75
CA ILE A 63 -20.93 -20.07 6.03
C ILE A 63 -21.49 -18.94 5.16
N ALA A 64 -21.76 -19.21 3.88
CA ALA A 64 -22.42 -18.25 3.00
C ALA A 64 -23.85 -17.99 3.47
N ALA A 65 -24.29 -16.73 3.48
CA ALA A 65 -25.67 -16.42 3.78
C ALA A 65 -26.58 -16.88 2.62
N PRO A 66 -27.89 -17.10 2.89
CA PRO A 66 -28.87 -17.26 1.83
C PRO A 66 -28.81 -16.10 0.84
N THR A 67 -29.08 -16.38 -0.43
CA THR A 67 -29.08 -15.37 -1.50
C THR A 67 -30.25 -14.39 -1.39
N ASP A 68 -31.34 -14.81 -0.74
CA ASP A 68 -32.46 -13.91 -0.46
C ASP A 68 -32.07 -12.94 0.64
N PRO A 69 -32.19 -11.62 0.44
CA PRO A 69 -31.68 -10.62 1.38
C PRO A 69 -32.42 -10.60 2.72
N ILE A 70 -33.72 -10.96 2.77
CA ILE A 70 -34.48 -11.01 4.02
C ILE A 70 -34.06 -12.22 4.83
N ASP A 71 -33.93 -13.38 4.17
CA ASP A 71 -33.45 -14.58 4.83
C ASP A 71 -31.98 -14.46 5.26
N ALA A 72 -31.16 -13.71 4.52
CA ALA A 72 -29.80 -13.39 4.92
C ALA A 72 -29.76 -12.60 6.25
N ILE A 73 -30.62 -11.59 6.43
CA ILE A 73 -30.71 -10.83 7.68
C ILE A 73 -31.10 -11.76 8.84
N ARG A 74 -32.14 -12.58 8.66
CA ARG A 74 -32.60 -13.53 9.69
C ARG A 74 -31.52 -14.55 10.06
N ALA A 75 -30.84 -15.10 9.05
CA ALA A 75 -29.76 -16.06 9.23
C ALA A 75 -28.57 -15.43 9.96
N ARG A 76 -28.18 -14.20 9.61
CA ARG A 76 -27.10 -13.47 10.29
C ARG A 76 -27.44 -13.17 11.74
N ASN A 77 -28.64 -12.67 12.02
CA ASN A 77 -29.08 -12.42 13.39
C ASN A 77 -29.08 -13.70 14.24
N TRP A 78 -29.59 -14.80 13.70
CA TRP A 78 -29.55 -16.10 14.38
C TRP A 78 -28.10 -16.57 14.61
N ALA A 79 -27.25 -16.46 13.59
CA ALA A 79 -25.86 -16.89 13.67
C ALA A 79 -25.07 -16.10 14.73
N ILE A 80 -25.23 -14.76 14.76
CA ILE A 80 -24.63 -13.88 15.77
C ILE A 80 -25.08 -14.29 17.18
N ALA A 81 -26.38 -14.52 17.38
CA ALA A 81 -26.93 -14.91 18.68
C ALA A 81 -26.45 -16.30 19.16
N ASN A 82 -25.99 -17.16 18.24
CA ASN A 82 -25.57 -18.54 18.54
C ASN A 82 -24.07 -18.78 18.33
N GLY A 83 -23.28 -17.74 18.02
CA GLY A 83 -21.84 -17.86 17.79
C GLY A 83 -21.47 -18.70 16.56
N VAL A 84 -22.32 -18.70 15.53
CA VAL A 84 -22.08 -19.43 14.27
C VAL A 84 -21.39 -18.49 13.27
N PRO A 85 -20.26 -18.88 12.65
CA PRO A 85 -19.52 -18.05 11.71
C PRO A 85 -20.22 -18.04 10.34
N ILE A 86 -21.15 -17.11 10.14
CA ILE A 86 -21.73 -16.77 8.84
C ILE A 86 -21.02 -15.54 8.28
N GLU A 87 -20.97 -15.38 6.96
CA GLU A 87 -20.34 -14.22 6.32
C GLU A 87 -20.92 -12.91 6.90
N PRO A 88 -20.07 -11.93 7.28
CA PRO A 88 -20.57 -10.70 7.92
C PRO A 88 -21.49 -9.87 7.02
N GLY A 89 -21.20 -9.84 5.73
CA GLY A 89 -21.86 -9.06 4.68
C GLY A 89 -21.96 -7.56 4.96
N VAL A 90 -20.98 -7.03 5.68
CA VAL A 90 -20.73 -5.60 5.86
C VAL A 90 -19.28 -5.35 5.52
N GLY A 91 -19.00 -4.35 4.69
CA GLY A 91 -17.64 -3.93 4.39
C GLY A 91 -17.01 -3.21 5.59
N CYS A 92 -15.70 -3.35 5.76
CA CYS A 92 -14.99 -2.56 6.77
C CYS A 92 -15.10 -1.05 6.45
N PRO A 93 -15.39 -0.21 7.45
CA PRO A 93 -15.35 1.24 7.27
C PRO A 93 -13.97 1.68 6.79
N GLU A 94 -13.90 2.79 6.03
CA GLU A 94 -12.62 3.34 5.59
C GLU A 94 -11.70 3.64 6.78
N GLU A 95 -12.23 4.16 7.89
CA GLU A 95 -11.47 4.40 9.13
C GLU A 95 -10.83 3.12 9.69
N VAL A 96 -11.57 2.00 9.72
CA VAL A 96 -11.03 0.71 10.18
C VAL A 96 -9.99 0.16 9.20
N LEU A 97 -10.16 0.42 7.91
CA LEU A 97 -9.17 0.07 6.89
C LEU A 97 -7.93 0.97 6.95
N THR A 98 -8.07 2.23 7.37
CA THR A 98 -6.95 3.15 7.58
C THR A 98 -6.26 2.93 8.90
N ASP A 99 -6.93 2.41 9.95
CA ASP A 99 -6.31 2.04 11.23
C ASP A 99 -5.66 0.64 11.13
N ALA A 100 -6.27 -0.28 10.39
CA ALA A 100 -5.65 -1.57 10.06
C ALA A 100 -4.59 -1.46 8.95
N GLY A 101 -4.66 -0.35 8.21
CA GLY A 101 -3.69 0.11 7.21
C GLY A 101 -2.85 1.28 7.73
N GLU A 102 -2.94 1.60 9.04
CA GLU A 102 -1.96 2.46 9.69
C GLU A 102 -0.72 1.57 9.64
N GLU A 103 0.09 1.85 8.64
CA GLU A 103 1.45 1.36 8.58
C GLU A 103 2.04 1.81 9.91
N ASP A 104 2.07 0.91 10.90
CA ASP A 104 2.89 1.13 12.08
C ASP A 104 4.26 1.50 11.52
N GLU A 105 4.64 2.77 11.68
CA GLU A 105 5.86 3.35 11.11
C GLU A 105 7.12 2.67 11.66
N THR A 106 6.94 1.63 12.50
CA THR A 106 7.96 0.84 13.15
C THR A 106 8.02 -0.63 12.68
N ILE A 107 7.09 -1.13 11.86
CA ILE A 107 7.14 -2.51 11.35
C ILE A 107 7.82 -2.56 9.98
N PHE A 108 9.13 -2.67 10.03
CA PHE A 108 9.95 -3.01 8.88
C PHE A 108 10.16 -4.52 8.82
N PRO A 109 10.22 -5.13 7.62
CA PRO A 109 10.63 -6.52 7.51
C PRO A 109 11.94 -6.73 8.28
N ILE A 110 11.97 -7.71 9.18
CA ILE A 110 13.06 -7.95 10.16
C ILE A 110 14.45 -8.03 9.49
N GLU A 111 14.49 -8.41 8.21
CA GLU A 111 15.70 -8.51 7.38
C GLU A 111 16.06 -7.20 6.65
N ALA A 112 15.08 -6.36 6.31
CA ALA A 112 15.28 -5.16 5.49
C ALA A 112 15.39 -3.87 6.31
N SER A 113 14.73 -3.78 7.48
CA SER A 113 14.69 -2.56 8.32
C SER A 113 14.24 -1.30 7.58
N ALA A 114 13.64 -1.45 6.40
CA ALA A 114 13.18 -0.40 5.52
C ALA A 114 12.21 -0.94 4.46
N ILE A 115 11.35 -0.05 3.96
CA ILE A 115 10.52 -0.20 2.76
C ILE A 115 10.99 0.88 1.79
N TYR A 116 11.51 0.50 0.64
CA TYR A 116 12.03 1.47 -0.32
C TYR A 116 11.87 0.96 -1.75
N GLU A 117 11.45 1.87 -2.62
CA GLU A 117 11.26 1.64 -4.05
C GLU A 117 11.39 2.95 -4.84
N VAL A 118 11.61 2.82 -6.15
CA VAL A 118 11.57 3.93 -7.10
C VAL A 118 10.56 3.56 -8.17
N THR A 119 9.55 4.40 -8.35
CA THR A 119 8.45 4.21 -9.31
C THR A 119 8.61 5.07 -10.56
N SER A 120 9.38 6.16 -10.48
CA SER A 120 9.73 6.98 -11.63
C SER A 120 11.12 7.61 -11.45
N PRO A 121 11.97 7.66 -12.49
CA PRO A 121 11.80 7.02 -13.78
C PRO A 121 11.87 5.49 -13.71
N GLU A 122 11.34 4.81 -14.73
CA GLU A 122 11.45 3.36 -14.88
C GLU A 122 12.78 2.96 -15.53
N PRO A 123 13.29 1.74 -15.27
CA PRO A 123 14.47 1.21 -15.96
C PRO A 123 14.31 1.23 -17.49
N GLY A 124 15.19 1.97 -18.17
CA GLY A 124 15.20 2.12 -19.63
C GLY A 124 14.66 3.47 -20.12
N ASP A 125 14.08 4.27 -19.24
CA ASP A 125 13.52 5.57 -19.60
C ASP A 125 14.58 6.50 -20.19
N THR A 126 14.13 7.30 -21.16
CA THR A 126 14.87 8.49 -21.58
C THR A 126 14.39 9.66 -20.73
N ILE A 127 15.29 10.48 -20.22
CA ILE A 127 14.96 11.64 -19.37
C ILE A 127 15.68 12.91 -19.85
N TYR A 128 15.09 14.07 -19.56
CA TYR A 128 15.62 15.39 -19.93
C TYR A 128 15.20 16.45 -18.90
N GLY A 129 16.07 17.43 -18.65
CA GLY A 129 15.76 18.57 -17.79
C GLY A 129 15.57 18.18 -16.31
N PRO A 130 14.86 19.02 -15.53
CA PRO A 130 14.50 18.71 -14.15
C PRO A 130 13.56 17.51 -14.08
N THR A 131 14.11 16.35 -13.73
CA THR A 131 13.41 15.07 -13.66
C THR A 131 13.20 14.69 -12.20
N PRO A 132 11.95 14.63 -11.70
CA PRO A 132 11.68 14.15 -10.34
C PRO A 132 11.94 12.65 -10.26
N ILE A 133 12.61 12.21 -9.20
CA ILE A 133 12.70 10.80 -8.84
C ILE A 133 11.62 10.53 -7.80
N ILE A 134 10.67 9.65 -8.13
CA ILE A 134 9.47 9.38 -7.33
C ILE A 134 9.56 7.97 -6.77
N GLY A 135 9.15 7.80 -5.52
CA GLY A 135 9.06 6.49 -4.88
C GLY A 135 8.82 6.57 -3.38
N THR A 136 9.19 5.50 -2.69
CA THR A 136 9.03 5.35 -1.25
C THR A 136 10.39 5.12 -0.61
N ALA A 137 10.64 5.75 0.54
CA ALA A 137 11.79 5.55 1.40
C ALA A 137 11.33 5.69 2.85
N ARG A 138 11.01 4.56 3.47
CA ARG A 138 10.63 4.43 4.88
C ARG A 138 11.58 3.48 5.58
N TRP A 139 11.96 3.76 6.82
CA TRP A 139 12.95 2.94 7.53
C TRP A 139 12.86 3.05 9.04
N ASP A 140 13.43 2.05 9.72
CA ASP A 140 13.61 2.07 11.16
C ASP A 140 14.72 3.07 11.51
N PRO A 141 14.40 4.21 12.15
CA PRO A 141 15.39 5.24 12.45
C PRO A 141 16.46 4.75 13.45
N GLU A 142 16.27 3.64 14.16
CA GLU A 142 17.33 3.04 14.99
C GLU A 142 18.40 2.32 14.15
N ARG A 143 18.08 1.93 12.92
CA ARG A 143 18.96 1.13 12.05
C ARG A 143 19.47 1.90 10.84
N VAL A 144 18.61 2.68 10.20
CA VAL A 144 18.93 3.52 9.03
C VAL A 144 18.95 4.98 9.46
N TRP A 145 19.93 5.72 8.94
CA TRP A 145 20.13 7.13 9.27
C TRP A 145 19.48 8.03 8.22
N TYR A 146 19.81 7.83 6.95
CA TYR A 146 19.33 8.66 5.85
C TYR A 146 19.32 7.86 4.56
N TYR A 147 18.63 8.38 3.54
CA TYR A 147 18.80 7.95 2.17
C TYR A 147 19.49 9.03 1.32
N LYS A 148 20.03 8.61 0.19
CA LYS A 148 20.56 9.51 -0.85
C LYS A 148 20.40 8.89 -2.22
N LEU A 149 20.41 9.74 -3.24
CA LEU A 149 20.43 9.29 -4.62
C LEU A 149 21.79 9.55 -5.25
N GLU A 150 22.23 8.59 -6.03
CA GLU A 150 23.53 8.64 -6.70
C GLU A 150 23.38 8.30 -8.17
N ILE A 151 24.28 8.82 -8.98
CA ILE A 151 24.31 8.58 -10.42
C ILE A 151 25.71 8.16 -10.87
N SER A 152 25.75 7.27 -11.86
CA SER A 152 26.98 6.83 -12.52
C SER A 152 26.80 6.90 -14.03
N GLN A 153 27.87 7.27 -14.74
CA GLN A 153 27.86 7.26 -16.20
C GLN A 153 28.04 5.83 -16.73
N GLY A 154 27.23 5.45 -17.71
CA GLY A 154 27.21 4.12 -18.31
C GLY A 154 26.25 3.15 -17.62
N THR A 155 26.11 1.98 -18.22
CA THR A 155 25.28 0.86 -17.71
C THR A 155 26.04 -0.04 -16.74
N ILE A 156 27.37 0.06 -16.70
CA ILE A 156 28.25 -0.60 -15.75
C ILE A 156 28.86 0.50 -14.87
N ALA A 157 28.26 0.70 -13.71
CA ALA A 157 28.62 1.78 -12.81
C ALA A 157 29.97 1.52 -12.14
N ASN A 158 30.94 2.40 -12.38
CA ASN A 158 32.29 2.29 -11.83
C ASN A 158 32.58 3.37 -10.77
N GLU A 159 31.86 4.50 -10.83
CA GLU A 159 32.02 5.64 -9.93
C GLU A 159 30.65 6.28 -9.68
N TRP A 160 30.32 6.51 -8.42
CA TRP A 160 29.01 7.02 -8.01
C TRP A 160 29.13 8.43 -7.46
N ILE A 161 28.30 9.32 -7.95
CA ILE A 161 28.23 10.71 -7.51
C ILE A 161 26.86 10.93 -6.88
N THR A 162 26.83 11.40 -5.64
CA THR A 162 25.58 11.85 -5.02
C THR A 162 25.09 13.12 -5.72
N PHE A 163 23.83 13.11 -6.15
CA PHE A 163 23.16 14.32 -6.63
C PHE A 163 22.10 14.73 -5.61
N GLY A 164 21.91 16.05 -5.46
CA GLY A 164 21.09 16.58 -4.38
C GLY A 164 21.74 16.46 -3.01
N GLU A 165 20.94 16.21 -1.98
CA GLU A 165 21.37 16.12 -0.58
C GLU A 165 21.11 14.72 0.02
N THR A 166 21.56 14.51 1.26
CA THR A 166 21.14 13.35 2.06
C THR A 166 19.84 13.68 2.78
N HIS A 167 18.91 12.73 2.82
CA HIS A 167 17.56 12.93 3.34
C HIS A 167 17.30 12.09 4.59
N GLU A 168 16.99 12.77 5.70
CA GLU A 168 16.63 12.13 6.99
C GLU A 168 15.11 12.00 7.19
N ALA A 169 14.31 12.62 6.33
CA ALA A 169 12.85 12.53 6.37
C ALA A 169 12.37 11.33 5.54
N GLN A 170 11.39 10.58 6.07
CA GLN A 170 10.77 9.48 5.34
C GLN A 170 9.81 10.03 4.26
N VAL A 171 9.68 9.29 3.16
CA VAL A 171 8.83 9.64 2.03
C VAL A 171 8.01 8.42 1.62
N SER A 172 6.73 8.62 1.35
CA SER A 172 5.82 7.59 0.81
C SER A 172 5.22 8.11 -0.49
N ASP A 173 5.36 7.34 -1.58
CA ASP A 173 4.82 7.65 -2.92
C ASP A 173 5.05 9.11 -3.36
N GLY A 174 6.23 9.65 -3.05
CA GLY A 174 6.55 11.06 -3.16
C GLY A 174 7.87 11.32 -3.89
N VAL A 175 8.22 12.59 -4.02
CA VAL A 175 9.49 13.00 -4.64
C VAL A 175 10.64 12.73 -3.65
N LEU A 176 11.55 11.86 -4.04
CA LEU A 176 12.75 11.52 -3.29
C LEU A 176 13.88 12.53 -3.53
N GLU A 177 14.05 13.00 -4.77
CA GLU A 177 15.01 14.03 -5.20
C GLU A 177 14.68 14.52 -6.62
N ILE A 178 15.24 15.65 -7.06
CA ILE A 178 15.16 16.14 -8.44
C ILE A 178 16.52 16.06 -9.13
N LEU A 179 16.61 15.32 -10.23
CA LEU A 179 17.79 15.27 -11.08
C LEU A 179 17.69 16.34 -12.18
N ASN A 180 18.64 17.27 -12.23
CA ASN A 180 18.80 18.18 -13.37
C ASN A 180 19.56 17.46 -14.50
N ALA A 181 18.85 16.64 -15.29
CA ALA A 181 19.47 15.76 -16.29
C ALA A 181 20.11 16.53 -17.46
N ASP A 182 19.59 17.72 -17.78
CA ASP A 182 20.14 18.63 -18.79
C ASP A 182 21.51 19.22 -18.42
N ALA A 183 21.91 19.13 -17.16
CA ALA A 183 23.25 19.51 -16.71
C ALA A 183 24.31 18.42 -16.96
N LEU A 184 23.90 17.23 -17.43
CA LEU A 184 24.78 16.09 -17.70
C LEU A 184 24.94 15.88 -19.21
N PRO A 185 26.09 15.37 -19.68
CA PRO A 185 26.23 14.95 -21.07
C PRO A 185 25.18 13.91 -21.47
N PRO A 186 24.66 13.95 -22.71
CA PRO A 186 23.73 12.93 -23.17
C PRO A 186 24.38 11.54 -23.22
N GLY A 187 23.59 10.51 -22.95
CA GLY A 187 24.05 9.12 -22.98
C GLY A 187 23.47 8.25 -21.87
N PRO A 188 23.94 7.00 -21.73
CA PRO A 188 23.45 6.07 -20.73
C PRO A 188 23.98 6.43 -19.32
N TYR A 189 23.11 6.34 -18.33
CA TYR A 189 23.42 6.52 -16.91
C TYR A 189 22.71 5.43 -16.08
N THR A 190 23.19 5.23 -14.86
CA THR A 190 22.49 4.44 -13.85
C THR A 190 22.30 5.31 -12.62
N ILE A 191 21.05 5.50 -12.21
CA ILE A 191 20.67 6.12 -10.93
C ILE A 191 20.58 5.01 -9.89
N ARG A 192 20.87 5.31 -8.63
CA ARG A 192 20.53 4.43 -7.53
C ARG A 192 19.99 5.14 -6.30
N LEU A 193 19.04 4.49 -5.63
CA LEU A 193 18.59 4.84 -4.29
C LEU A 193 19.42 4.04 -3.27
N VAL A 194 20.00 4.74 -2.30
CA VAL A 194 20.85 4.13 -1.25
C VAL A 194 20.34 4.56 0.12
N LEU A 195 19.96 3.59 0.95
CA LEU A 195 19.65 3.79 2.36
C LEU A 195 20.87 3.44 3.21
N VAL A 196 21.38 4.42 3.95
CA VAL A 196 22.60 4.31 4.74
C VAL A 196 22.27 3.99 6.20
N ARG A 197 22.83 2.89 6.69
CA ARG A 197 22.70 2.44 8.07
C ARG A 197 23.58 3.26 9.01
N ARG A 198 23.25 3.24 10.31
CA ARG A 198 24.02 3.93 11.35
C ARG A 198 25.46 3.39 11.52
N ASP A 199 25.74 2.18 11.03
CA ASP A 199 27.09 1.59 10.98
C ASP A 199 27.92 2.08 9.78
N GLY A 200 27.35 2.94 8.92
CA GLY A 200 27.98 3.46 7.71
C GLY A 200 27.92 2.53 6.49
N ASN A 201 27.38 1.32 6.64
CA ASN A 201 27.04 0.46 5.50
C ASN A 201 25.70 0.87 4.89
N PHE A 202 25.30 0.27 3.77
CA PHE A 202 24.03 0.56 3.12
C PHE A 202 23.24 -0.72 2.83
N LEU A 203 21.91 -0.60 2.77
CA LEU A 203 21.03 -1.66 2.27
C LEU A 203 21.26 -1.90 0.78
N GLN A 204 20.77 -3.00 0.22
CA GLN A 204 20.91 -3.28 -1.20
C GLN A 204 20.35 -2.11 -2.04
N PRO A 205 21.17 -1.42 -2.87
CA PRO A 205 20.68 -0.30 -3.64
C PRO A 205 19.69 -0.72 -4.72
N ILE A 206 18.72 0.15 -5.01
CA ILE A 206 17.87 0.04 -6.20
C ILE A 206 18.59 0.69 -7.35
N LEU A 207 18.70 0.00 -8.49
CA LEU A 207 19.39 0.51 -9.68
C LEU A 207 18.35 0.83 -10.77
N ILE A 208 18.43 2.04 -11.30
CA ILE A 208 17.53 2.56 -12.33
C ILE A 208 18.40 3.00 -13.52
N PRO A 209 18.66 2.11 -14.50
CA PRO A 209 19.33 2.49 -15.73
C PRO A 209 18.43 3.43 -16.53
N VAL A 210 18.97 4.55 -17.02
CA VAL A 210 18.26 5.56 -17.81
C VAL A 210 19.14 6.07 -18.95
N THR A 211 18.55 6.78 -19.90
CA THR A 211 19.27 7.50 -20.96
C THR A 211 18.99 9.00 -20.83
N ILE A 212 20.03 9.82 -20.72
CA ILE A 212 19.90 11.28 -20.74
C ILE A 212 19.88 11.75 -22.19
N SER A 213 18.84 12.49 -22.55
CA SER A 213 18.67 13.11 -23.87
C SER A 213 19.32 14.49 -23.94
N ASP A 214 19.73 14.92 -25.14
CA ASP A 214 20.14 16.30 -25.44
C ASP A 214 19.00 17.19 -25.93
N VAL A 215 17.83 16.60 -26.20
CA VAL A 215 16.61 17.28 -26.66
C VAL A 215 15.46 16.99 -25.69
N PRO A 216 14.57 17.97 -25.41
CA PRO A 216 13.32 17.72 -24.68
C PRO A 216 12.57 16.52 -25.25
N ILE A 217 12.03 15.70 -24.36
CA ILE A 217 11.22 14.54 -24.75
C ILE A 217 9.84 15.07 -25.10
N GLU A 218 9.50 15.07 -26.39
CA GLU A 218 8.14 15.32 -26.82
C GLU A 218 7.30 14.12 -26.38
N GLU A 219 6.35 14.33 -25.45
CA GLU A 219 5.31 13.34 -25.21
C GLU A 219 4.60 13.13 -26.55
N ASP A 220 4.65 11.91 -27.08
CA ASP A 220 3.87 11.51 -28.25
C ASP A 220 2.40 11.75 -27.90
N ASP A 221 1.86 12.88 -28.36
CA ASP A 221 0.50 13.34 -28.11
C ASP A 221 -0.45 12.53 -28.98
N GLY A 222 -0.45 11.20 -28.77
CA GLY A 222 -1.21 10.23 -29.52
C GLY A 222 -2.61 10.76 -29.82
N SER A 223 -2.81 11.21 -31.06
CA SER A 223 -4.11 11.51 -31.61
C SER A 223 -4.06 11.61 -33.14
N PRO A 224 -5.10 11.13 -33.85
CA PRO A 224 -6.13 10.14 -33.49
C PRO A 224 -6.05 8.83 -34.28
#